data_AF-A0AAV8YVX5-F1
#
_entry.id   AF-A0AAV8YVX5-F1
#
_cell.length_a   1.000
_cell.length_b   1.000
_cell.length_c   1.000
_cell.angle_alpha   90.00
_cell.angle_beta   90.00
_cell.angle_gamma   90.00
#
_symmetry.space_group_name_H-M   'P 1'
#
loop_
_entity.id
_entity.type
_entity.pdbx_description
1 polymer ?
#
loop_
_entity_poly.entity_id
_entity_poly.type
_entity_poly.pdbx_seq_one_letter_code
_entity_poly.pdbx_strand_id
1 'polypeptide(L)'
;MLQDHPRNKAYRDAILSNKDDFKDKIVLDIGAGSGILSVFVPRLELEPYMQLRPKKPFSHKKVDIIVSEWMGFYLLHEAMLNSVIVARDKFLKPDGLLFPESATLYSVPCSVPSMFDFWESVDGVSMQHFGKSVRENASKKPITELVSPESLLCDPEVVIWLDLREVTLEDINTIQMRHIAVANKQGKYQGIFLFLHTFDVCMLPT
;
A
#
# COMPACT_ATOMS: atom_id res chain seq x y z
N MET A 1 -11.37 2.74 6.25
CA MET A 1 -10.23 2.48 7.14
C MET A 1 -10.52 1.39 8.17
N LEU A 2 -11.33 1.61 9.22
CA LEU A 2 -11.54 0.57 10.26
C LEU A 2 -12.27 -0.69 9.77
N GLN A 3 -13.09 -0.58 8.72
CA GLN A 3 -13.79 -1.70 8.10
C GLN A 3 -12.93 -2.49 7.08
N ASP A 4 -11.72 -2.00 6.79
CA ASP A 4 -10.75 -2.71 5.94
C ASP A 4 -10.09 -3.82 6.76
N HIS A 5 -10.78 -4.96 6.85
CA HIS A 5 -10.36 -6.09 7.65
C HIS A 5 -9.01 -6.70 7.21
N PRO A 6 -8.74 -6.95 5.91
CA PRO A 6 -7.47 -7.50 5.48
C PRO A 6 -6.28 -6.66 5.94
N ARG A 7 -6.37 -5.34 5.74
CA ARG A 7 -5.33 -4.41 6.16
C ARG A 7 -5.13 -4.39 7.67
N ASN A 8 -6.21 -4.20 8.44
CA ASN A 8 -6.10 -4.11 9.90
C ASN A 8 -5.62 -5.44 10.51
N LYS A 9 -6.02 -6.58 9.91
CA LYS A 9 -5.52 -7.91 10.27
C LYS A 9 -4.03 -8.05 9.99
N ALA A 10 -3.54 -7.60 8.83
CA ALA A 10 -2.11 -7.68 8.50
C ALA A 10 -1.23 -6.94 9.52
N TYR A 11 -1.57 -5.69 9.89
CA TYR A 11 -0.86 -4.96 10.95
C TYR A 11 -0.95 -5.65 12.30
N ARG A 12 -2.15 -6.07 12.71
CA ARG A 12 -2.36 -6.75 13.98
C ARG A 12 -1.52 -8.03 14.06
N ASP A 13 -1.55 -8.86 13.03
CA ASP A 13 -0.86 -10.14 13.01
C ASP A 13 0.67 -9.93 12.97
N ALA A 14 1.16 -8.94 12.22
CA ALA A 14 2.58 -8.58 12.21
C ALA A 14 3.07 -8.09 13.59
N ILE A 15 2.30 -7.23 14.27
CA ILE A 15 2.66 -6.73 15.61
C ILE A 15 2.62 -7.86 16.65
N LEU A 16 1.58 -8.69 16.63
CA LEU A 16 1.42 -9.77 17.60
C LEU A 16 2.42 -10.91 17.40
N SER A 17 2.80 -11.20 16.16
CA SER A 17 3.82 -12.22 15.85
C SER A 17 5.22 -11.78 16.32
N ASN A 18 5.47 -10.48 16.40
CA ASN A 18 6.73 -9.89 16.85
C ASN A 18 6.62 -9.29 18.26
N LYS A 19 5.67 -9.75 19.10
CA LYS A 19 5.38 -9.16 20.42
C LYS A 19 6.61 -8.95 21.32
N ASP A 20 7.61 -9.83 21.22
CA ASP A 20 8.82 -9.78 22.04
C ASP A 20 9.74 -8.64 21.57
N ASP A 21 9.73 -8.30 20.28
CA ASP A 21 10.43 -7.13 19.74
C ASP A 21 9.78 -5.82 20.17
N PHE A 22 8.47 -5.83 20.46
CA PHE A 22 7.75 -4.66 20.97
C PHE A 22 7.90 -4.44 22.48
N LYS A 23 8.39 -5.44 23.22
CA LYS A 23 8.48 -5.38 24.68
C LYS A 23 9.50 -4.34 25.13
N ASP A 24 9.08 -3.45 26.04
CA ASP A 24 9.91 -2.40 26.63
C ASP A 24 10.56 -1.46 25.58
N LYS A 25 9.92 -1.32 24.40
CA LYS A 25 10.39 -0.50 23.28
C LYS A 25 9.57 0.78 23.12
N ILE A 26 10.23 1.82 22.61
CA ILE A 26 9.57 3.06 22.24
C ILE A 26 9.05 2.94 20.80
N VAL A 27 7.73 3.01 20.63
CA VAL A 27 7.05 2.90 19.33
C VAL A 27 6.52 4.25 18.87
N LEU A 28 6.79 4.61 17.61
CA LEU A 28 6.25 5.79 16.95
C LEU A 28 5.20 5.39 15.90
N ASP A 29 4.02 5.98 15.99
CA ASP A 29 2.91 5.76 15.06
C ASP A 29 2.66 7.00 14.20
N ILE A 30 3.01 6.85 12.92
CA ILE A 30 2.90 7.91 11.94
C ILE A 30 1.54 7.79 11.27
N GLY A 31 0.74 8.86 11.34
CA GLY A 31 -0.60 8.85 10.75
C GLY A 31 -1.64 8.10 11.59
N ALA A 32 -1.45 7.98 12.91
CA ALA A 32 -2.28 7.21 13.83
C ALA A 32 -3.81 7.33 13.63
N GLY A 33 -4.31 8.49 13.18
CA GLY A 33 -5.72 8.68 12.85
C GLY A 33 -6.64 8.43 14.04
N SER A 34 -7.28 7.26 14.05
CA SER A 34 -8.14 6.74 15.15
C SER A 34 -7.37 6.10 16.30
N GLY A 35 -6.07 5.80 16.11
CA GLY A 35 -5.21 5.11 17.07
C GLY A 35 -5.33 3.58 17.03
N ILE A 36 -5.90 2.99 15.97
CA ILE A 36 -6.13 1.53 15.92
C ILE A 36 -4.83 0.72 15.96
N LEU A 37 -3.77 1.17 15.28
CA LEU A 37 -2.47 0.50 15.31
C LEU A 37 -1.86 0.57 16.72
N SER A 38 -2.09 1.68 17.40
CA SER A 38 -1.72 1.89 18.81
C SER A 38 -2.35 0.89 19.76
N VAL A 39 -3.57 0.44 19.45
CA VAL A 39 -4.28 -0.56 20.26
C VAL A 39 -3.68 -1.95 20.08
N PHE A 40 -3.07 -2.24 18.92
CA PHE A 40 -2.46 -3.55 18.67
C PHE A 40 -1.10 -3.73 19.34
N VAL A 41 -0.37 -2.64 19.61
CA VAL A 41 0.90 -2.68 20.34
C VAL A 41 0.65 -3.21 21.76
N PRO A 42 1.32 -4.30 22.18
CA PRO A 42 1.15 -4.87 23.52
C PRO A 42 1.36 -3.80 24.59
N ARG A 43 0.38 -3.62 25.49
CA ARG A 43 0.49 -2.67 26.60
C ARG A 43 1.46 -3.20 27.64
N LEU A 44 2.72 -2.77 27.57
CA LEU A 44 3.69 -2.92 28.65
C LEU A 44 4.31 -1.54 28.87
N GLU A 45 4.02 -0.96 30.04
CA GLU A 45 4.55 0.30 30.59
C GLU A 45 4.84 1.41 29.56
N LEU A 46 3.77 1.92 28.95
CA LEU A 46 3.84 3.04 28.01
C LEU A 46 4.18 4.37 28.71
N GLU A 47 5.46 4.74 28.75
CA GLU A 47 5.85 6.15 28.63
C GLU A 47 5.47 6.65 27.21
N PRO A 48 5.12 7.93 27.03
CA PRO A 48 4.03 8.37 26.18
C PRO A 48 4.16 7.96 24.72
N TYR A 49 3.22 7.12 24.30
CA TYR A 49 2.90 6.79 22.91
C TYR A 49 2.76 8.06 22.06
N MET A 50 3.48 8.12 20.95
CA MET A 50 3.53 9.31 20.12
C MET A 50 2.52 9.24 18.97
N GLN A 51 1.50 10.09 19.06
CA GLN A 51 0.73 10.50 17.89
C GLN A 51 1.33 11.80 17.37
N LEU A 52 1.70 11.86 16.09
CA LEU A 52 1.96 13.14 15.42
C LEU A 52 0.63 13.91 15.25
N ARG A 53 0.13 14.51 16.33
CA ARG A 53 -0.77 15.67 16.31
C ARG A 53 0.02 16.84 16.92
N PRO A 54 0.20 17.96 16.20
CA PRO A 54 1.13 19.02 16.61
C PRO A 54 0.55 19.80 17.79
N LYS A 55 0.83 19.38 19.03
CA LYS A 55 0.57 20.20 20.24
C LYS A 55 1.68 20.16 21.30
N LYS A 56 2.64 19.23 21.23
CA LYS A 56 3.82 19.22 22.12
C LYS A 56 5.08 18.76 21.35
N PRO A 57 6.24 19.41 21.56
CA PRO A 57 7.49 18.97 20.97
C PRO A 57 7.93 17.61 21.55
N PHE A 58 8.49 16.79 20.67
CA PHE A 58 9.02 15.46 20.99
C PHE A 58 10.18 15.57 22.00
N SER A 59 10.10 14.85 23.12
CA SER A 59 11.10 14.91 24.20
C SER A 59 12.19 13.84 24.11
N HIS A 60 11.93 12.71 23.43
CA HIS A 60 12.93 11.66 23.25
C HIS A 60 13.74 11.94 21.98
N LYS A 61 14.99 11.45 21.88
CA LYS A 61 15.83 11.69 20.69
C LYS A 61 15.66 10.63 19.60
N LYS A 62 15.36 9.38 19.98
CA LYS A 62 15.26 8.22 19.09
C LYS A 62 14.21 7.20 19.57
N VAL A 63 13.65 6.42 18.64
CA VAL A 63 12.62 5.38 18.84
C VAL A 63 13.13 4.03 18.32
N ASP A 64 12.62 2.95 18.91
CA ASP A 64 12.99 1.58 18.56
C ASP A 64 12.20 1.06 17.36
N ILE A 65 10.92 1.44 17.26
CA ILE A 65 10.02 0.93 16.22
C ILE A 65 9.22 2.08 15.64
N ILE A 66 9.06 2.09 14.32
CA ILE A 66 8.08 2.92 13.61
C ILE A 66 7.01 2.01 13.01
N VAL A 67 5.75 2.30 13.32
CA VAL A 67 4.58 1.69 12.70
C VAL A 67 3.86 2.78 11.92
N SER A 68 3.49 2.53 10.67
CA SER A 68 2.80 3.52 9.87
C SER A 68 1.95 2.87 8.81
N GLU A 69 0.68 3.29 8.73
CA GLU A 69 -0.16 3.01 7.59
C GLU A 69 -0.10 4.20 6.64
N TRP A 70 0.84 4.13 5.69
CA TRP A 70 1.20 5.25 4.83
C TRP A 70 0.81 5.05 3.36
N MET A 71 0.47 3.83 2.97
CA MET A 71 0.25 3.47 1.56
C MET A 71 -0.98 4.19 1.02
N GLY A 72 -0.80 4.82 -0.14
CA GLY A 72 -1.89 5.48 -0.86
C GLY A 72 -2.38 4.67 -2.06
N PHE A 73 -3.18 5.30 -2.93
CA PHE A 73 -3.59 4.66 -4.18
C PHE A 73 -2.37 4.38 -5.06
N TYR A 74 -2.34 3.20 -5.68
CA TYR A 74 -1.21 2.74 -6.51
C TYR A 74 0.15 2.92 -5.79
N LEU A 75 0.15 2.62 -4.48
CA LEU A 75 1.26 2.75 -3.53
C LEU A 75 1.66 4.19 -3.14
N LEU A 76 1.82 5.10 -4.10
CA LEU A 76 2.47 6.39 -3.89
C LEU A 76 1.53 7.61 -3.93
N HIS A 77 0.37 7.51 -4.57
CA HIS A 77 -0.54 8.65 -4.68
C HIS A 77 -1.27 8.91 -3.36
N GLU A 78 -1.18 10.14 -2.83
CA GLU A 78 -1.68 10.52 -1.49
C GLU A 78 -1.02 9.74 -0.33
N ALA A 79 0.13 9.12 -0.59
CA ALA A 79 0.85 8.36 0.42
C ALA A 79 1.55 9.27 1.43
N MET A 80 1.70 8.77 2.66
CA MET A 80 2.51 9.43 3.70
C MET A 80 3.97 8.97 3.72
N LEU A 81 4.44 8.31 2.65
CA LEU A 81 5.79 7.73 2.59
C LEU A 81 6.89 8.75 2.89
N ASN A 82 6.77 9.98 2.37
CA ASN A 82 7.74 11.04 2.65
C ASN A 82 7.85 11.35 4.15
N SER A 83 6.73 11.30 4.88
CA SER A 83 6.73 11.50 6.33
C SER A 83 7.34 10.31 7.07
N VAL A 84 7.14 9.09 6.57
CA VAL A 84 7.78 7.88 7.12
C VAL A 84 9.29 7.93 6.93
N ILE A 85 9.77 8.27 5.72
CA ILE A 85 11.21 8.42 5.42
C ILE A 85 11.85 9.48 6.34
N VAL A 86 11.24 10.66 6.45
CA VAL A 86 11.75 11.72 7.32
C VAL A 86 11.77 11.30 8.79
N ALA A 87 10.76 10.58 9.26
CA ALA A 87 10.70 10.09 10.63
C ALA A 87 11.71 8.97 10.89
N ARG A 88 11.93 8.06 9.93
CA ARG A 88 12.98 7.04 9.98
C ARG A 88 14.33 7.68 10.18
N ASP A 89 14.72 8.59 9.28
CA ASP A 89 16.06 9.19 9.29
C ASP A 89 16.32 9.99 10.57
N LYS A 90 15.30 10.71 11.06
CA LYS A 90 15.42 11.55 12.25
C LYS A 90 15.32 10.76 13.54
N PHE A 91 14.34 9.87 13.65
CA PHE A 91 13.92 9.32 14.93
C PHE A 91 14.22 7.84 15.09
N LEU A 92 14.37 7.04 14.04
CA LEU A 92 14.67 5.61 14.22
C LEU A 92 16.12 5.41 14.69
N LYS A 93 16.33 4.45 15.60
CA LYS A 93 17.65 3.94 15.99
C LYS A 93 18.25 3.12 14.82
N PRO A 94 19.58 2.96 14.74
CA PRO A 94 20.22 2.17 13.67
C PRO A 94 19.73 0.71 13.57
N ASP A 95 19.36 0.11 14.70
CA ASP A 95 18.82 -1.25 14.84
C ASP A 95 17.29 -1.27 14.95
N GLY A 96 16.62 -0.14 14.70
CA GLY A 96 15.18 -0.03 14.83
C GLY A 96 14.41 -0.76 13.72
N LEU A 97 13.14 -1.05 14.01
CA LEU A 97 12.24 -1.80 13.12
C LEU A 97 11.20 -0.88 12.45
N LEU A 98 10.79 -1.26 11.24
CA LEU A 98 9.77 -0.56 10.45
C LEU A 98 8.62 -1.52 10.14
N PHE A 99 7.40 -1.07 10.39
CA PHE A 99 6.18 -1.83 10.07
C PHE A 99 5.28 -1.00 9.15
N PRO A 100 5.13 -1.41 7.86
CA PRO A 100 5.84 -2.49 7.16
C PRO A 100 7.31 -2.13 6.82
N GLU A 101 8.16 -3.13 6.57
CA GLU A 101 9.56 -2.92 6.16
C GLU A 101 9.71 -2.75 4.64
N SER A 102 8.83 -3.38 3.86
CA SER A 102 8.84 -3.28 2.41
C SER A 102 7.45 -3.10 1.82
N ALA A 103 7.40 -2.55 0.61
CA ALA A 103 6.19 -2.46 -0.19
C ALA A 103 6.48 -2.74 -1.66
N THR A 104 5.60 -3.49 -2.30
CA THR A 104 5.72 -3.91 -3.71
C THR A 104 4.48 -3.47 -4.48
N LEU A 105 4.67 -2.86 -5.64
CA LEU A 105 3.62 -2.60 -6.62
C LEU A 105 3.75 -3.61 -7.76
N TYR A 106 2.64 -4.29 -8.05
CA TYR A 106 2.52 -5.21 -9.17
C TYR A 106 1.72 -4.58 -10.30
N SER A 107 2.02 -5.02 -11.53
CA SER A 107 1.31 -4.67 -12.74
C SER A 107 0.95 -5.92 -13.52
N VAL A 108 -0.27 -5.96 -14.04
CA VAL A 108 -0.73 -7.07 -14.87
C VAL A 108 -1.74 -6.59 -15.91
N PRO A 109 -1.57 -6.90 -17.21
CA PRO A 109 -2.59 -6.64 -18.21
C PRO A 109 -3.85 -7.49 -17.94
N CYS A 110 -5.03 -6.91 -18.12
CA CYS A 110 -6.30 -7.57 -17.83
C CYS A 110 -7.35 -7.41 -18.94
N SER A 111 -8.29 -8.35 -18.97
CA SER A 111 -9.54 -8.31 -19.73
C SER A 111 -10.71 -8.13 -18.77
N VAL A 112 -11.38 -6.98 -18.88
CA VAL A 112 -12.55 -6.59 -18.07
C VAL A 112 -13.77 -6.30 -18.97
N PRO A 113 -14.37 -7.34 -19.62
CA PRO A 113 -15.48 -7.15 -20.55
C PRO A 113 -16.69 -6.43 -19.93
N SER A 114 -16.96 -6.63 -18.63
CA SER A 114 -18.05 -5.94 -17.93
C SER A 114 -17.96 -4.41 -18.01
N MET A 115 -16.75 -3.85 -18.13
CA MET A 115 -16.52 -2.40 -18.25
C MET A 115 -16.47 -1.90 -19.69
N PHE A 116 -16.26 -2.81 -20.66
CA PHE A 116 -16.02 -2.46 -22.06
C PHE A 116 -17.19 -2.82 -22.97
N ASP A 117 -17.71 -4.03 -22.80
CA ASP A 117 -18.59 -4.71 -23.74
C ASP A 117 -20.07 -4.41 -23.43
N PHE A 118 -20.39 -3.89 -22.23
CA PHE A 118 -21.76 -3.47 -21.86
C PHE A 118 -22.40 -2.53 -22.90
N TRP A 119 -21.62 -1.59 -23.44
CA TRP A 119 -22.11 -0.60 -24.41
C TRP A 119 -22.22 -1.13 -25.85
N GLU A 120 -21.82 -2.38 -26.10
CA GLU A 120 -21.97 -3.00 -27.42
C GLU A 120 -23.43 -3.24 -27.77
N SER A 121 -24.26 -3.60 -26.79
CA SER A 121 -25.71 -3.77 -26.92
C SER A 121 -26.40 -3.56 -25.58
N VAL A 122 -27.16 -2.47 -25.47
CA VAL A 122 -28.02 -2.16 -24.32
C VAL A 122 -29.46 -2.32 -24.78
N ASP A 123 -30.12 -3.39 -24.34
CA ASP A 123 -31.49 -3.74 -24.75
C ASP A 123 -31.70 -3.81 -26.27
N GLY A 124 -30.69 -4.29 -27.01
CA GLY A 124 -30.71 -4.42 -28.47
C GLY A 124 -30.29 -3.16 -29.23
N VAL A 125 -29.96 -2.07 -28.52
CA VAL A 125 -29.46 -0.83 -29.11
C VAL A 125 -27.95 -0.72 -28.90
N SER A 126 -27.21 -0.52 -30.00
CA SER A 126 -25.76 -0.27 -29.92
C SER A 126 -25.50 1.13 -29.39
N MET A 127 -24.75 1.22 -28.29
CA MET A 127 -24.32 2.48 -27.66
C MET A 127 -22.79 2.63 -27.68
N GLN A 128 -22.12 1.97 -28.63
CA GLN A 128 -20.65 1.85 -28.64
C GLN A 128 -19.92 3.20 -28.65
N HIS A 129 -20.47 4.21 -29.34
CA HIS A 129 -19.91 5.57 -29.35
C HIS A 129 -19.99 6.25 -27.98
N PHE A 130 -21.10 6.05 -27.27
CA PHE A 130 -21.25 6.52 -25.90
C PHE A 130 -20.26 5.80 -24.98
N GLY A 131 -20.19 4.47 -25.07
CA GLY A 131 -19.22 3.66 -24.32
C GLY A 131 -17.77 4.08 -24.57
N LYS A 132 -17.42 4.43 -25.81
CA LYS A 132 -16.10 4.98 -26.16
C LYS A 132 -15.86 6.30 -25.41
N SER A 133 -16.80 7.24 -25.44
CA SER A 133 -16.69 8.52 -24.73
C SER A 133 -16.58 8.34 -23.21
N VAL A 134 -17.35 7.42 -22.64
CA VAL A 134 -17.26 7.06 -21.21
C VAL A 134 -15.86 6.54 -20.89
N ARG A 135 -15.33 5.59 -21.67
CA ARG A 135 -13.98 5.04 -21.46
C ARG A 135 -12.87 6.06 -21.67
N GLU A 136 -12.97 6.93 -22.67
CA GLU A 136 -11.99 8.01 -22.90
C GLU A 136 -11.95 8.97 -21.71
N ASN A 137 -13.10 9.30 -21.12
CA ASN A 137 -13.15 10.12 -19.92
C ASN A 137 -12.65 9.38 -18.68
N ALA A 138 -13.02 8.12 -18.52
CA ALA A 138 -12.59 7.29 -17.39
C ALA A 138 -11.08 7.03 -17.43
N SER A 139 -10.48 6.83 -18.61
CA SER A 139 -9.04 6.56 -18.78
C SER A 139 -8.13 7.75 -18.45
N LYS A 140 -8.68 8.94 -18.18
CA LYS A 140 -7.91 10.12 -17.74
C LYS A 140 -7.37 9.98 -16.33
N LYS A 141 -7.96 9.10 -15.52
CA LYS A 141 -7.55 8.83 -14.15
C LYS A 141 -7.63 7.33 -13.87
N PRO A 142 -6.74 6.78 -13.06
CA PRO A 142 -6.89 5.41 -12.60
C PRO A 142 -8.22 5.20 -11.84
N ILE A 143 -8.78 3.99 -11.95
CA ILE A 143 -10.07 3.61 -11.33
C ILE A 143 -9.81 2.46 -10.35
N THR A 144 -10.43 2.53 -9.18
CA THR A 144 -10.39 1.44 -8.19
C THR A 144 -11.48 0.43 -8.51
N GLU A 145 -11.10 -0.80 -8.86
CA GLU A 145 -12.03 -1.89 -9.15
C GLU A 145 -11.52 -3.23 -8.62
N LEU A 146 -12.45 -4.17 -8.41
CA LEU A 146 -12.12 -5.56 -8.10
C LEU A 146 -12.02 -6.35 -9.41
N VAL A 147 -10.83 -6.91 -9.66
CA VAL A 147 -10.56 -7.72 -10.86
C VAL A 147 -10.37 -9.17 -10.43
N SER A 148 -11.12 -10.08 -11.07
CA SER A 148 -10.99 -11.51 -10.82
C SER A 148 -9.65 -12.05 -11.35
N PRO A 149 -9.00 -13.03 -10.71
CA PRO A 149 -7.78 -13.64 -11.24
C PRO A 149 -7.93 -14.19 -12.67
N GLU A 150 -9.13 -14.62 -13.04
CA GLU A 150 -9.45 -15.11 -14.39
C GLU A 150 -9.44 -14.00 -15.45
N SER A 151 -9.56 -12.74 -15.05
CA SER A 151 -9.45 -11.59 -15.94
C SER A 151 -8.00 -11.20 -16.24
N LEU A 152 -7.01 -11.77 -15.55
CA LEU A 152 -5.59 -11.47 -15.78
C LEU A 152 -5.09 -12.19 -17.03
N LEU A 153 -4.28 -11.51 -17.84
CA LEU A 153 -3.77 -12.04 -19.11
C LEU A 153 -2.38 -12.68 -18.99
N CYS A 154 -1.72 -12.51 -17.85
CA CYS A 154 -0.48 -13.17 -17.47
C CYS A 154 -0.30 -13.15 -15.96
N ASP A 155 0.81 -13.72 -15.48
CA ASP A 155 1.23 -13.57 -14.10
C ASP A 155 1.59 -12.11 -13.80
N PRO A 156 1.34 -11.62 -12.58
CA PRO A 156 1.71 -10.26 -12.20
C PRO A 156 3.22 -10.05 -12.15
N GLU A 157 3.67 -8.90 -12.65
CA GLU A 157 5.07 -8.51 -12.60
C GLU A 157 5.29 -7.41 -11.58
N VAL A 158 6.42 -7.47 -10.86
CA VAL A 158 6.83 -6.41 -9.93
C VAL A 158 7.29 -5.21 -10.75
N VAL A 159 6.65 -4.07 -10.53
CA VAL A 159 7.04 -2.80 -11.18
C VAL A 159 7.74 -1.86 -10.22
N ILE A 160 7.39 -1.88 -8.93
CA ILE A 160 8.12 -1.16 -7.87
C ILE A 160 8.33 -2.11 -6.71
N TRP A 161 9.55 -2.13 -6.17
CA TRP A 161 9.85 -2.69 -4.86
C TRP A 161 10.57 -1.63 -4.04
N LEU A 162 10.03 -1.32 -2.86
CA LEU A 162 10.56 -0.33 -1.94
C LEU A 162 11.00 -1.03 -0.67
N ASP A 163 12.28 -0.92 -0.34
CA ASP A 163 12.82 -1.21 0.98
C ASP A 163 12.76 0.07 1.82
N LEU A 164 11.91 0.08 2.86
CA LEU A 164 11.71 1.28 3.68
C LEU A 164 12.90 1.55 4.60
N ARG A 165 13.87 0.64 4.74
CA ARG A 165 15.11 0.91 5.48
C ARG A 165 16.04 1.82 4.70
N GLU A 166 16.08 1.64 3.38
CA GLU A 166 17.09 2.27 2.52
C GLU A 166 16.51 3.37 1.62
N VAL A 167 15.23 3.29 1.23
CA VAL A 167 14.65 4.22 0.24
C VAL A 167 14.74 5.68 0.67
N THR A 168 15.15 6.55 -0.24
CA THR A 168 15.31 7.99 0.01
C THR A 168 14.19 8.81 -0.64
N LEU A 169 14.06 10.08 -0.23
CA LEU A 169 13.13 11.01 -0.90
C LEU A 169 13.50 11.25 -2.37
N GLU A 170 14.78 11.16 -2.72
CA GLU A 170 15.23 11.30 -4.11
C GLU A 170 14.78 10.12 -4.96
N ASP A 171 14.92 8.90 -4.42
CA ASP A 171 14.42 7.69 -5.10
C ASP A 171 12.94 7.82 -5.42
N ILE A 172 12.12 8.24 -4.45
CA ILE A 172 10.67 8.43 -4.63
C ILE A 172 10.34 9.46 -5.71
N ASN A 173 11.08 10.57 -5.77
CA ASN A 173 10.82 11.64 -6.75
C ASN A 173 11.30 11.30 -8.16
N THR A 174 12.13 10.27 -8.31
CA THR A 174 12.76 9.89 -9.59
C THR A 174 12.23 8.57 -10.15
N ILE A 175 11.25 7.94 -9.50
CA ILE A 175 10.65 6.68 -9.96
C ILE A 175 10.13 6.84 -11.39
N GLN A 176 10.73 6.07 -12.30
CA GLN A 176 10.27 5.90 -13.66
C GLN A 176 10.23 4.40 -13.96
N MET A 177 9.20 3.98 -14.67
CA MET A 177 9.00 2.57 -14.97
C MET A 177 8.78 2.35 -16.45
N ARG A 178 9.47 1.35 -16.98
CA ARG A 178 9.18 0.73 -18.27
C ARG A 178 8.99 -0.75 -18.01
N HIS A 179 7.84 -1.26 -18.39
CA HIS A 179 7.43 -2.62 -18.10
C HIS A 179 6.87 -3.24 -19.37
N ILE A 180 7.27 -4.47 -19.66
CA ILE A 180 6.83 -5.25 -20.81
C ILE A 180 6.24 -6.54 -20.26
N ALA A 181 4.91 -6.63 -20.26
CA ALA A 181 4.23 -7.88 -19.93
C ALA A 181 3.97 -8.69 -21.20
N VAL A 182 4.21 -10.00 -21.12
CA VAL A 182 3.88 -10.96 -22.16
C VAL A 182 2.61 -11.71 -21.76
N ALA A 183 1.52 -11.48 -22.48
CA ALA A 183 0.27 -12.20 -22.27
C ALA A 183 0.47 -13.70 -22.58
N ASN A 184 0.17 -14.56 -21.61
CA ASN A 184 0.21 -16.02 -21.75
C ASN A 184 -1.20 -16.65 -21.75
N LYS A 185 -2.23 -15.83 -21.56
CA LYS A 185 -3.65 -16.20 -21.62
C LYS A 185 -4.38 -15.43 -22.72
N GLN A 186 -5.34 -16.09 -23.37
CA GLN A 186 -6.19 -15.46 -24.37
C GLN A 186 -7.20 -14.50 -23.73
N GLY A 187 -7.34 -13.30 -24.28
CA GLY A 187 -8.35 -12.32 -23.87
C GLY A 187 -8.18 -10.97 -24.58
N LYS A 188 -9.14 -10.07 -24.40
CA LYS A 188 -9.06 -8.70 -24.93
C LYS A 188 -8.22 -7.85 -23.97
N TYR A 189 -7.16 -7.21 -24.45
CA TYR A 189 -6.44 -6.21 -23.65
C TYR A 189 -7.34 -5.00 -23.42
N GLN A 190 -7.76 -4.80 -22.17
CA GLN A 190 -8.73 -3.78 -21.77
C GLN A 190 -8.21 -2.89 -20.63
N GLY A 191 -7.01 -3.16 -20.12
CA GLY A 191 -6.37 -2.29 -19.14
C GLY A 191 -5.14 -2.92 -18.51
N ILE A 192 -4.54 -2.12 -17.63
CA ILE A 192 -3.50 -2.57 -16.70
C ILE A 192 -4.11 -2.50 -15.31
N PHE A 193 -4.06 -3.61 -14.59
CA PHE A 193 -4.43 -3.69 -13.19
C PHE A 193 -3.18 -3.53 -12.33
N LEU A 194 -3.22 -2.58 -11.40
CA LEU A 194 -2.16 -2.31 -10.44
C LEU A 194 -2.66 -2.71 -9.05
N PHE A 195 -1.88 -3.50 -8.33
CA PHE A 195 -2.19 -3.85 -6.94
C PHE A 195 -0.90 -3.91 -6.13
N LEU A 196 -1.04 -3.73 -4.82
CA LEU A 196 0.11 -3.64 -3.91
C LEU A 196 0.16 -4.82 -2.95
N HIS A 197 1.36 -5.09 -2.48
CA HIS A 197 1.67 -6.01 -1.39
C HIS A 197 2.60 -5.31 -0.40
N THR A 198 2.44 -5.53 0.90
CA THR A 198 3.31 -4.99 1.96
C THR A 198 3.85 -6.12 2.83
N PHE A 199 4.54 -5.80 3.96
CA PHE A 199 5.21 -6.66 4.98
C PHE A 199 6.54 -7.29 4.51
N ASP A 200 7.65 -7.22 5.29
CA ASP A 200 7.98 -8.19 6.36
C ASP A 200 8.88 -7.68 7.50
N VAL A 201 8.69 -8.22 8.71
CA VAL A 201 9.68 -8.20 9.81
C VAL A 201 9.81 -9.65 10.34
N CYS A 202 10.20 -10.55 9.43
CA CYS A 202 10.12 -12.03 9.52
C CYS A 202 8.70 -12.61 9.37
N MET A 203 8.38 -13.08 8.16
CA MET A 203 7.14 -13.83 7.87
C MET A 203 6.92 -14.97 8.87
N LEU A 204 5.81 -14.85 9.59
CA LEU A 204 4.81 -15.89 9.93
C LEU A 204 5.25 -17.35 9.65
N PRO A 205 5.22 -18.28 10.62
CA PRO A 205 5.45 -19.69 10.33
C PRO A 205 4.47 -20.17 9.25
N THR A 206 5.01 -20.82 8.22
CA THR A 206 4.30 -21.53 7.15
C THR A 206 3.19 -22.44 7.66
#